data_AF-A0A2I0B063-F1
#
_entry.id   AF-A0A2I0B063-F1
#
_cell.length_a   1.000
_cell.length_b   1.000
_cell.length_c   1.000
_cell.angle_alpha   90.00
_cell.angle_beta   90.00
_cell.angle_gamma   90.00
#
_symmetry.space_group_name_H-M   'P 1'
#
loop_
_entity.id
_entity.type
_entity.pdbx_description
1 polymer ?
#
loop_
_entity_poly.entity_id
_entity_poly.type
_entity_poly.pdbx_seq_one_letter_code
_entity_poly.pdbx_strand_id
1 'polypeptide(L)'
;MASSPVAFFLLTLLLLPPTSALIPTNSSSHSLHLCKSTPFPQLCFDSLKLFISISINPSILSFLLHSLDAAVSAVSGLSPLLTSPSITESQRGALQDCRELHSSTLSSLRRSLSLVSSSEGNNASAVATARAHLSAALTNRNTCLEGLSGATGPQLQTITNAWSSAYRYVRNSLSLISSSAAGDSRHRRRVAELGPFPAWLPRRERLLLEAGDYGVNDPAMVLTVAADRSGNFTTVSDAVAFAPNSSADRTIIIVRSGVYDENVQIPSYKTNIALLGEGRDVTIITGNRSAGDGWTTFRSATVGVAGEGFLARDITFRNTAGPAKGQAVALRINGDLAAVYRCSVDGYQDTLYVHSFRQFFRECDVHGTVDFIFGNGAAVLQGGKIVARKPFPGQSNVITAQSRDDPNEPTGISVQNCSVLADDDLPGAPGGVRTYLGRPWRPYSTAVFMESFMDELVDPAGWTTWSEEQGEEGMDTVYYGEYMNDGPGAAVEKRVAWPGYHMMEYEEAYDFTVSEFIYGDMWLDYVSVPYDDGI
;
A
#
# COMPACT_ATOMS: atom_id res chain seq x y z
N MET A 1 55.57 65.71 44.16
CA MET A 1 54.54 64.80 44.70
C MET A 1 53.72 64.32 43.53
N ALA A 2 53.66 62.99 43.34
CA ALA A 2 52.66 62.17 42.62
C ALA A 2 52.21 62.62 41.20
N SER A 3 52.05 61.80 40.17
CA SER A 3 52.08 60.34 39.95
C SER A 3 51.94 60.10 38.42
N SER A 4 52.40 58.93 37.97
CA SER A 4 52.70 58.47 36.61
C SER A 4 51.47 57.83 35.87
N PRO A 5 51.58 57.00 34.81
CA PRO A 5 51.61 57.32 33.37
C PRO A 5 50.55 56.53 32.54
N VAL A 6 50.40 56.78 31.22
CA VAL A 6 49.87 55.77 30.26
C VAL A 6 50.61 55.86 28.93
N ALA A 7 51.07 54.70 28.46
CA ALA A 7 51.89 54.48 27.26
C ALA A 7 51.07 54.21 25.99
N PHE A 8 51.61 54.65 24.85
CA PHE A 8 51.15 54.37 23.48
C PHE A 8 51.62 52.98 23.03
N PHE A 9 50.72 52.16 22.45
CA PHE A 9 51.05 50.89 21.80
C PHE A 9 50.95 51.00 20.28
N LEU A 10 52.01 50.62 19.58
CA LEU A 10 52.09 50.49 18.12
C LEU A 10 51.40 49.21 17.62
N LEU A 11 50.71 49.31 16.48
CA LEU A 11 50.08 48.22 15.74
C LEU A 11 51.04 47.74 14.64
N THR A 12 51.44 46.46 14.68
CA THR A 12 52.24 45.81 13.62
C THR A 12 51.41 44.77 12.87
N LEU A 13 51.46 44.89 11.54
CA LEU A 13 50.83 44.05 10.52
C LEU A 13 51.65 42.77 10.29
N LEU A 14 51.03 41.59 10.31
CA LEU A 14 51.66 40.31 9.93
C LEU A 14 50.86 39.63 8.81
N LEU A 15 51.52 39.45 7.67
CA LEU A 15 51.06 38.73 6.49
C LEU A 15 51.20 37.22 6.69
N LEU A 16 50.14 36.46 6.39
CA LEU A 16 50.16 34.99 6.23
C LEU A 16 49.95 34.63 4.75
N PRO A 17 50.57 33.56 4.23
CA PRO A 17 50.50 33.19 2.81
C PRO A 17 49.16 32.53 2.45
N PRO A 18 48.73 32.55 1.18
CA PRO A 18 47.49 31.91 0.77
C PRO A 18 47.70 30.39 0.76
N THR A 19 46.91 29.67 1.55
CA THR A 19 46.73 28.24 1.38
C THR A 19 46.00 28.00 0.06
N SER A 20 46.63 27.21 -0.81
CA SER A 20 46.09 26.71 -2.06
C SER A 20 44.75 26.01 -1.81
N ALA A 21 43.68 26.55 -2.39
CA ALA A 21 42.41 25.86 -2.49
C ALA A 21 42.61 24.57 -3.30
N LEU A 22 42.39 23.42 -2.66
CA LEU A 22 42.22 22.16 -3.33
C LEU A 22 41.00 22.28 -4.26
N ILE A 23 41.25 22.20 -5.56
CA ILE A 23 40.20 22.07 -6.57
C ILE A 23 39.44 20.78 -6.28
N PRO A 24 38.11 20.79 -6.08
CA PRO A 24 37.34 19.56 -5.93
C PRO A 24 37.44 18.78 -7.24
N THR A 25 37.99 17.58 -7.16
CA THR A 25 38.06 16.64 -8.26
C THR A 25 36.65 16.18 -8.67
N ASN A 26 36.56 15.63 -9.88
CA ASN A 26 35.37 15.24 -10.67
C ASN A 26 34.28 14.39 -9.96
N SER A 27 34.43 14.03 -8.68
CA SER A 27 33.47 13.28 -7.84
C SER A 27 32.26 14.14 -7.39
N SER A 28 32.44 15.46 -7.28
CA SER A 28 31.40 16.39 -6.81
C SER A 28 30.24 16.60 -7.80
N SER A 29 30.46 16.40 -9.10
CA SER A 29 29.47 16.69 -10.16
C SER A 29 28.37 15.61 -10.30
N HIS A 30 28.74 14.32 -10.24
CA HIS A 30 27.79 13.20 -10.29
C HIS A 30 26.91 13.11 -9.04
N SER A 31 27.51 13.34 -7.87
CA SER A 31 26.82 13.41 -6.57
C SER A 31 25.77 14.54 -6.54
N LEU A 32 26.12 15.69 -7.14
CA LEU A 32 25.22 16.83 -7.29
C LEU A 32 24.04 16.56 -8.25
N HIS A 33 24.24 15.68 -9.24
CA HIS A 33 23.19 15.34 -10.18
C HIS A 33 22.14 14.39 -9.57
N LEU A 34 22.56 13.43 -8.75
CA LEU A 34 21.65 12.41 -8.19
C LEU A 34 20.67 12.99 -7.14
N CYS A 35 21.12 13.89 -6.25
CA CYS A 35 20.20 14.53 -5.31
C CYS A 35 19.26 15.55 -5.99
N LYS A 36 19.65 16.13 -7.12
CA LYS A 36 18.79 17.08 -7.86
C LYS A 36 17.51 16.44 -8.40
N SER A 37 17.52 15.13 -8.67
CA SER A 37 16.33 14.40 -9.13
C SER A 37 15.41 13.94 -7.99
N THR A 38 15.80 14.18 -6.72
CA THR A 38 14.96 13.82 -5.57
C THR A 38 13.94 14.91 -5.24
N PRO A 39 12.79 14.58 -4.62
CA PRO A 39 11.78 15.57 -4.22
C PRO A 39 12.30 16.60 -3.20
N PHE A 40 13.30 16.25 -2.39
CA PHE A 40 13.92 17.16 -1.42
C PHE A 40 15.45 17.21 -1.60
N PRO A 41 15.95 17.93 -2.63
CA PRO A 41 17.38 17.92 -2.98
C PRO A 41 18.28 18.39 -1.84
N GLN A 42 17.92 19.47 -1.15
CA GLN A 42 18.73 20.01 -0.06
C GLN A 42 18.87 19.02 1.09
N LEU A 43 17.78 18.33 1.44
CA LEU A 43 17.79 17.31 2.48
C LEU A 43 18.65 16.10 2.09
N CYS A 44 18.59 15.70 0.81
CA CYS A 44 19.47 14.69 0.24
C CYS A 44 20.95 15.11 0.39
N PHE A 45 21.29 16.34 -0.01
CA PHE A 45 22.65 16.86 0.13
C PHE A 45 23.16 16.89 1.56
N ASP A 46 22.35 17.41 2.49
CA ASP A 46 22.76 17.54 3.89
C ASP A 46 22.98 16.17 4.53
N SER A 47 22.14 15.18 4.20
CA SER A 47 22.28 13.79 4.69
C SER A 47 23.54 13.09 4.17
N LEU A 48 24.03 13.48 2.99
CA LEU A 48 25.16 12.85 2.32
C LEU A 48 26.47 13.65 2.45
N LYS A 49 26.43 14.84 3.08
CA LYS A 49 27.55 15.79 3.10
C LYS A 49 28.86 15.18 3.61
N LEU A 50 28.80 14.42 4.70
CA LEU A 50 29.99 13.75 5.27
C LEU A 50 30.48 12.63 4.34
N PHE A 51 29.58 11.83 3.78
CA PHE A 51 29.92 10.75 2.86
C PHE A 51 30.57 11.28 1.57
N ILE A 52 29.99 12.31 0.96
CA ILE A 52 30.52 12.97 -0.26
C ILE A 52 31.90 13.57 0.00
N SER A 53 32.16 14.08 1.21
CA SER A 53 33.45 14.68 1.57
C SER A 53 34.58 13.66 1.72
N ILE A 54 34.25 12.38 1.96
CA ILE A 54 35.22 11.32 2.27
C ILE A 54 35.33 10.32 1.11
N SER A 55 34.30 10.19 0.27
CA SER A 55 34.25 9.20 -0.81
C SER A 55 34.95 9.69 -2.08
N ILE A 56 35.93 8.91 -2.54
CA ILE A 56 36.76 9.24 -3.71
C ILE A 56 36.02 8.92 -5.02
N ASN A 57 35.07 7.96 -5.03
CA ASN A 57 34.19 7.60 -6.15
C ASN A 57 32.92 6.85 -5.65
N PRO A 58 31.89 7.56 -5.16
CA PRO A 58 30.69 6.91 -4.63
C PRO A 58 29.84 6.27 -5.74
N SER A 59 29.40 5.01 -5.55
CA SER A 59 28.44 4.34 -6.43
C SER A 59 27.00 4.76 -6.13
N ILE A 60 26.09 4.63 -7.09
CA ILE A 60 24.63 4.87 -6.88
C ILE A 60 24.12 4.03 -5.70
N LEU A 61 24.57 2.78 -5.59
CA LEU A 61 24.25 1.89 -4.49
C LEU A 61 24.67 2.47 -3.13
N SER A 62 25.89 3.01 -3.04
CA SER A 62 26.38 3.63 -1.79
C SER A 62 25.56 4.86 -1.40
N PHE A 63 25.08 5.65 -2.37
CA PHE A 63 24.19 6.77 -2.10
C PHE A 63 22.83 6.33 -1.59
N LEU A 64 22.24 5.32 -2.24
CA LEU A 64 20.95 4.76 -1.83
C LEU A 64 21.02 4.21 -0.40
N LEU A 65 22.09 3.49 -0.05
CA LEU A 65 22.29 2.95 1.30
C LEU A 65 22.36 4.06 2.36
N HIS A 66 23.12 5.14 2.10
CA HIS A 66 23.18 6.27 3.04
C HIS A 66 21.85 7.02 3.14
N SER A 67 21.12 7.17 2.04
CA SER A 67 19.79 7.77 2.07
C SER A 67 18.81 6.93 2.91
N LEU A 68 18.84 5.61 2.75
CA LEU A 68 18.03 4.68 3.54
C LEU A 68 18.40 4.70 5.01
N ASP A 69 19.68 4.75 5.35
CA ASP A 69 20.15 4.86 6.73
C ASP A 69 19.70 6.17 7.40
N ALA A 70 19.76 7.29 6.66
CA ALA A 70 19.23 8.57 7.12
C ALA A 70 17.70 8.50 7.34
N ALA A 71 16.96 7.81 6.46
CA ALA A 71 15.52 7.60 6.62
C ALA A 71 15.20 6.74 7.85
N VAL A 72 15.92 5.62 8.06
CA VAL A 72 15.79 4.77 9.26
C VAL A 72 16.07 5.58 10.52
N SER A 73 17.13 6.39 10.53
CA SER A 73 17.53 7.21 11.67
C SER A 73 16.48 8.28 11.99
N ALA A 74 16.03 9.03 10.97
CA ALA A 74 15.03 10.08 11.13
C ALA A 74 13.70 9.51 11.63
N VAL A 75 13.25 8.37 11.07
CA VAL A 75 12.01 7.75 11.50
C VAL A 75 12.13 7.11 12.88
N SER A 76 13.25 6.44 13.20
CA SER A 76 13.47 5.87 14.54
C SER A 76 13.39 6.93 15.64
N GLY A 77 13.87 8.15 15.37
CA GLY A 77 13.78 9.30 16.27
C GLY A 77 12.36 9.76 16.61
N LEU A 78 11.34 9.30 15.89
CA LEU A 78 9.93 9.62 16.15
C LEU A 78 9.32 8.74 17.25
N SER A 79 9.93 7.59 17.56
CA SER A 79 9.38 6.61 18.52
C SER A 79 9.07 7.19 19.90
N PRO A 80 9.92 8.06 20.51
CA PRO A 80 9.62 8.68 21.80
C PRO A 80 8.37 9.56 21.78
N LEU A 81 7.95 10.06 20.62
CA LEU A 81 6.77 10.92 20.50
C LEU A 81 5.46 10.14 20.62
N LEU A 82 5.49 8.82 20.42
CA LEU A 82 4.31 7.96 20.44
C LEU A 82 4.07 7.25 21.78
N THR A 83 5.03 7.28 22.71
CA THR A 83 4.95 6.53 23.98
C THR A 83 4.04 7.18 25.02
N SER A 84 3.98 8.51 25.08
CA SER A 84 3.09 9.24 25.99
C SER A 84 2.62 10.59 25.40
N PRO A 85 1.93 10.58 24.26
CA PRO A 85 1.44 11.81 23.67
C PRO A 85 0.36 12.43 24.57
N SER A 86 0.49 13.71 24.88
CA SER A 86 -0.60 14.52 25.44
C SER A 86 -1.56 14.89 24.29
N ILE A 87 -2.22 13.87 23.74
CA ILE A 87 -3.20 13.98 22.65
C ILE A 87 -4.51 13.36 23.12
N THR A 88 -5.60 14.07 22.88
CA THR A 88 -6.97 13.58 22.98
C THR A 88 -7.43 13.17 21.59
N GLU A 89 -7.70 11.88 21.40
CA GLU A 89 -8.12 11.31 20.12
C GLU A 89 -9.57 11.69 19.81
N SER A 90 -9.86 12.05 18.54
CA SER A 90 -11.22 12.24 18.01
C SER A 90 -11.92 10.90 17.74
N GLN A 91 -11.15 9.90 17.33
CA GLN A 91 -11.59 8.54 17.02
C GLN A 91 -10.79 7.54 17.85
N ARG A 92 -11.46 6.47 18.28
CA ARG A 92 -10.90 5.38 19.06
C ARG A 92 -9.78 4.68 18.29
N GLY A 93 -8.59 4.70 18.88
CA GLY A 93 -7.46 3.89 18.44
C GLY A 93 -6.57 4.56 17.40
N ALA A 94 -6.73 5.86 17.14
CA ALA A 94 -5.85 6.63 16.25
C ALA A 94 -4.37 6.60 16.66
N LEU A 95 -4.07 6.76 17.95
CA LEU A 95 -2.72 6.63 18.50
C LEU A 95 -2.22 5.19 18.47
N GLN A 96 -3.13 4.22 18.62
CA GLN A 96 -2.76 2.81 18.48
C GLN A 96 -2.39 2.50 17.03
N ASP A 97 -3.14 3.03 16.05
CA ASP A 97 -2.81 2.95 14.63
C ASP A 97 -1.45 3.56 14.35
N CYS A 98 -1.18 4.76 14.88
CA CYS A 98 0.13 5.40 14.76
C CYS A 98 1.27 4.50 15.23
N ARG A 99 1.11 3.85 16.38
CA ARG A 99 2.15 2.98 16.96
C ARG A 99 2.37 1.74 16.11
N GLU A 100 1.31 1.09 15.67
CA GLU A 100 1.37 -0.13 14.84
C GLU A 100 1.95 0.18 13.45
N LEU A 101 1.46 1.23 12.80
CA LEU A 101 1.93 1.69 11.49
C LEU A 101 3.37 2.19 11.56
N HIS A 102 3.77 2.89 12.62
CA HIS A 102 5.16 3.29 12.84
C HIS A 102 6.10 2.09 13.04
N SER A 103 5.69 1.08 13.81
CA SER A 103 6.45 -0.15 13.98
C SER A 103 6.62 -0.89 12.64
N SER A 104 5.54 -0.99 11.87
CA SER A 104 5.56 -1.56 10.51
C SER A 104 6.49 -0.79 9.57
N THR A 105 6.46 0.55 9.61
CA THR A 105 7.37 1.40 8.85
C THR A 105 8.83 1.12 9.19
N LEU A 106 9.19 1.05 10.47
CA LEU A 106 10.58 0.77 10.87
C LEU A 106 11.06 -0.59 10.38
N SER A 107 10.19 -1.61 10.38
CA SER A 107 10.51 -2.92 9.81
C SER A 107 10.72 -2.82 8.29
N SER A 108 9.82 -2.13 7.58
CA SER A 108 9.91 -1.93 6.12
C SER A 108 11.17 -1.17 5.69
N LEU A 109 11.56 -0.12 6.42
CA LEU A 109 12.79 0.63 6.14
C LEU A 109 14.04 -0.23 6.35
N ARG A 110 14.10 -1.00 7.45
CA ARG A 110 15.21 -1.92 7.71
C ARG A 110 15.28 -3.06 6.69
N ARG A 111 14.12 -3.58 6.26
CA ARG A 111 14.05 -4.59 5.20
C ARG A 111 14.57 -4.04 3.87
N SER A 112 14.16 -2.83 3.49
CA SER A 112 14.68 -2.13 2.31
C SER A 112 16.19 -1.96 2.37
N LEU A 113 16.73 -1.50 3.51
CA LEU A 113 18.16 -1.36 3.73
C LEU A 113 18.89 -2.70 3.60
N SER A 114 18.36 -3.76 4.21
CA SER A 114 18.95 -5.11 4.14
C SER A 114 19.00 -5.62 2.70
N LEU A 115 17.91 -5.50 1.94
CA LEU A 115 17.82 -5.97 0.56
C LEU A 115 18.85 -5.24 -0.33
N VAL A 116 18.90 -3.92 -0.23
CA VAL A 116 19.83 -3.09 -1.01
C VAL A 116 21.28 -3.33 -0.60
N SER A 117 21.56 -3.62 0.68
CA SER A 117 22.93 -3.85 1.18
C SER A 117 23.52 -5.21 0.80
N SER A 118 22.66 -6.19 0.50
CA SER A 118 23.08 -7.52 0.10
C SER A 118 23.65 -7.53 -1.33
N SER A 119 24.39 -8.58 -1.72
CA SER A 119 24.86 -8.77 -3.10
C SER A 119 23.74 -8.86 -4.15
N GLU A 120 22.47 -8.84 -3.70
CA GLU A 120 21.26 -8.78 -4.50
C GLU A 120 20.82 -7.34 -4.84
N GLY A 121 21.56 -6.30 -4.45
CA GLY A 121 21.26 -4.89 -4.78
C GLY A 121 21.21 -4.55 -6.27
N ASN A 122 21.63 -5.48 -7.15
CA ASN A 122 21.47 -5.41 -8.60
C ASN A 122 20.35 -6.34 -9.14
N ASN A 123 19.63 -7.04 -8.28
CA ASN A 123 18.50 -7.91 -8.64
C ASN A 123 17.22 -7.06 -8.70
N ALA A 124 16.55 -7.07 -9.85
CA ALA A 124 15.31 -6.30 -10.07
C ALA A 124 14.23 -6.61 -9.02
N SER A 125 14.13 -7.87 -8.58
CA SER A 125 13.17 -8.30 -7.56
C SER A 125 13.43 -7.68 -6.17
N ALA A 126 14.71 -7.55 -5.77
CA ALA A 126 15.09 -6.92 -4.51
C ALA A 126 14.80 -5.42 -4.52
N VAL A 127 15.05 -4.76 -5.65
CA VAL A 127 14.75 -3.34 -5.88
C VAL A 127 13.24 -3.10 -5.86
N ALA A 128 12.45 -3.93 -6.55
CA ALA A 128 10.99 -3.84 -6.54
C ALA A 128 10.41 -4.03 -5.13
N THR A 129 10.93 -5.00 -4.38
CA THR A 129 10.50 -5.26 -3.00
C THR A 129 10.85 -4.08 -2.07
N ALA A 130 12.07 -3.53 -2.17
CA ALA A 130 12.46 -2.35 -1.40
C ALA A 130 11.59 -1.11 -1.75
N ARG A 131 11.22 -0.94 -3.03
CA ARG A 131 10.27 0.11 -3.44
C ARG A 131 8.88 -0.07 -2.80
N ALA A 132 8.35 -1.29 -2.80
CA ALA A 132 7.07 -1.60 -2.17
C ALA A 132 7.09 -1.27 -0.66
N HIS A 133 8.16 -1.64 0.04
CA HIS A 133 8.34 -1.30 1.47
C HIS A 133 8.43 0.21 1.74
N LEU A 134 9.13 0.97 0.88
CA LEU A 134 9.22 2.43 1.01
C LEU A 134 7.87 3.12 0.75
N SER A 135 7.10 2.66 -0.23
CA SER A 135 5.74 3.16 -0.47
C SER A 135 4.78 2.80 0.67
N ALA A 136 4.86 1.56 1.20
CA ALA A 136 4.09 1.18 2.37
C ALA A 136 4.40 2.06 3.60
N ALA A 137 5.67 2.45 3.79
CA ALA A 137 6.05 3.41 4.83
C ALA A 137 5.37 4.79 4.64
N LEU A 138 5.34 5.32 3.42
CA LEU A 138 4.64 6.58 3.12
C LEU A 138 3.13 6.46 3.36
N THR A 139 2.53 5.33 2.98
CA THR A 139 1.12 5.03 3.23
C THR A 139 0.81 4.99 4.73
N ASN A 140 1.62 4.26 5.51
CA ASN A 140 1.49 4.17 6.96
C ASN A 140 1.49 5.56 7.64
N ARG A 141 2.35 6.48 7.15
CA ARG A 141 2.35 7.88 7.61
C ARG A 141 1.03 8.57 7.32
N ASN A 142 0.54 8.46 6.10
CA ASN A 142 -0.68 9.11 5.64
C ASN A 142 -1.87 8.64 6.49
N THR A 143 -2.03 7.32 6.61
CA THR A 143 -3.09 6.70 7.41
C THR A 143 -3.07 7.18 8.85
N CYS A 144 -1.90 7.28 9.49
CA CYS A 144 -1.92 7.78 10.85
C CYS A 144 -2.16 9.30 10.97
N LEU A 145 -1.63 10.11 10.06
CA LEU A 145 -1.94 11.55 10.07
C LEU A 145 -3.44 11.81 9.88
N GLU A 146 -4.12 11.00 9.06
CA GLU A 146 -5.57 11.03 8.89
C GLU A 146 -6.31 10.54 10.13
N GLY A 147 -5.86 9.46 10.77
CA GLY A 147 -6.44 9.00 12.04
C GLY A 147 -6.32 10.04 13.16
N LEU A 148 -5.26 10.86 13.14
CA LEU A 148 -5.09 11.99 14.06
C LEU A 148 -5.84 13.26 13.62
N SER A 149 -6.54 13.25 12.48
CA SER A 149 -7.35 14.38 12.06
C SER A 149 -8.49 14.61 13.07
N GLY A 150 -8.65 15.86 13.50
CA GLY A 150 -9.60 16.24 14.56
C GLY A 150 -9.15 15.90 15.99
N ALA A 151 -8.02 15.22 16.19
CA ALA A 151 -7.43 15.09 17.52
C ALA A 151 -7.00 16.46 18.07
N THR A 152 -6.86 16.59 19.39
CA THR A 152 -6.46 17.84 20.04
C THR A 152 -5.36 17.61 21.06
N GLY A 153 -4.52 18.61 21.33
CA GLY A 153 -3.51 18.55 22.37
C GLY A 153 -2.24 19.35 22.05
N PRO A 154 -1.47 19.75 23.07
CA PRO A 154 -0.32 20.64 22.91
C PRO A 154 0.81 20.04 22.05
N GLN A 155 0.88 18.71 21.94
CA GLN A 155 1.94 18.01 21.20
C GLN A 155 1.56 17.64 19.77
N LEU A 156 0.30 17.78 19.36
CA LEU A 156 -0.19 17.31 18.06
C LEU A 156 0.58 17.95 16.90
N GLN A 157 0.73 19.28 16.90
CA GLN A 157 1.44 19.97 15.83
C GLN A 157 2.92 19.58 15.79
N THR A 158 3.55 19.41 16.94
CA THR A 158 4.95 18.96 17.05
C THR A 158 5.12 17.57 16.44
N ILE A 159 4.20 16.64 16.74
CA ILE A 159 4.21 15.28 16.19
C ILE A 159 4.01 15.31 14.67
N THR A 160 2.99 16.01 14.19
CA THR A 160 2.68 16.13 12.76
C THR A 160 3.84 16.75 11.97
N ASN A 161 4.50 17.77 12.52
CA ASN A 161 5.66 18.41 11.89
C ASN A 161 6.90 17.51 11.88
N ALA A 162 7.17 16.81 12.99
CA ALA A 162 8.29 15.87 13.08
C ALA A 162 8.12 14.71 12.09
N TRP A 163 6.91 14.15 12.00
CA TRP A 163 6.55 13.14 11.01
C TRP A 163 6.70 13.66 9.58
N SER A 164 6.10 14.80 9.26
CA SER A 164 6.20 15.38 7.92
C SER A 164 7.65 15.65 7.51
N SER A 165 8.53 15.96 8.45
CA SER A 165 9.96 16.18 8.21
C SER A 165 10.73 14.87 8.02
N ALA A 166 10.52 13.88 8.90
CA ALA A 166 11.23 12.60 8.83
C ALA A 166 10.92 11.81 7.55
N TYR A 167 9.67 11.82 7.10
CA TYR A 167 9.27 11.08 5.90
C TYR A 167 9.74 11.73 4.58
N ARG A 168 10.30 12.95 4.60
CA ARG A 168 11.02 13.51 3.44
C ARG A 168 12.26 12.68 3.08
N TYR A 169 12.93 12.10 4.08
CA TYR A 169 14.04 11.18 3.84
C TYR A 169 13.57 9.91 3.13
N VAL A 170 12.42 9.35 3.53
CA VAL A 170 11.80 8.18 2.89
C VAL A 170 11.46 8.47 1.43
N ARG A 171 10.85 9.63 1.13
CA ARG A 171 10.56 10.06 -0.25
C ARG A 171 11.82 10.21 -1.10
N ASN A 172 12.88 10.78 -0.54
CA ASN A 172 14.18 10.84 -1.23
C ASN A 172 14.73 9.43 -1.52
N SER A 173 14.69 8.51 -0.55
CA SER A 173 15.12 7.13 -0.76
C SER A 173 14.30 6.44 -1.85
N LEU A 174 12.97 6.63 -1.86
CA LEU A 174 12.06 6.06 -2.86
C LEU A 174 12.36 6.60 -4.27
N SER A 175 12.61 7.90 -4.41
CA SER A 175 12.98 8.51 -5.69
C SER A 175 14.34 8.00 -6.20
N LEU A 176 15.34 7.85 -5.32
CA LEU A 176 16.66 7.34 -5.67
C LEU A 176 16.61 5.89 -6.18
N ILE A 177 15.90 5.00 -5.47
CA ILE A 177 15.78 3.60 -5.87
C ILE A 177 14.99 3.44 -7.18
N SER A 178 14.00 4.31 -7.41
CA SER A 178 13.22 4.32 -8.65
C SER A 178 14.07 4.76 -9.85
N SER A 179 14.93 5.75 -9.65
CA SER A 179 15.87 6.24 -10.67
C SER A 179 16.93 5.20 -11.04
N SER A 180 17.40 4.38 -10.09
CA SER A 180 18.33 3.30 -10.38
C SER A 180 17.72 2.18 -11.24
N ALA A 181 16.41 1.95 -11.14
CA ALA A 181 15.70 0.95 -11.96
C ALA A 181 15.49 1.43 -13.41
N ALA A 182 15.26 2.73 -13.61
CA ALA A 182 14.98 3.31 -14.94
C ALA A 182 16.21 3.36 -15.89
N GLY A 183 17.44 3.21 -15.36
CA GLY A 183 18.66 3.18 -16.16
C GLY A 183 18.89 1.89 -16.96
N ASP A 184 18.23 0.79 -16.56
CA ASP A 184 18.42 -0.56 -17.14
C ASP A 184 17.27 -0.98 -18.09
N SER A 185 16.17 -0.23 -18.10
CA SER A 185 14.91 -0.60 -18.77
C SER A 185 14.86 -0.32 -20.28
N ARG A 186 15.80 0.46 -20.85
CA ARG A 186 15.76 0.75 -22.30
C ARG A 186 16.30 -0.38 -23.19
N HIS A 187 17.02 -1.37 -22.66
CA HIS A 187 17.68 -2.41 -23.48
C HIS A 187 17.48 -3.88 -23.04
N ARG A 188 16.60 -4.19 -22.08
CA ARG A 188 16.26 -5.57 -21.71
C ARG A 188 14.74 -5.82 -21.63
N ARG A 189 14.03 -5.65 -22.75
CA ARG A 189 12.74 -6.33 -23.02
C ARG A 189 12.96 -7.79 -23.41
N ARG A 190 13.73 -8.53 -22.62
CA ARG A 190 13.82 -9.99 -22.70
C ARG A 190 13.79 -10.49 -21.27
N VAL A 191 12.74 -11.26 -20.97
CA VAL A 191 12.63 -12.21 -19.85
C VAL A 191 14.04 -12.63 -19.43
N ALA A 192 14.55 -12.00 -18.39
CA ALA A 192 15.81 -12.44 -17.81
C ALA A 192 15.48 -13.77 -17.14
N GLU A 193 16.09 -14.85 -17.61
CA GLU A 193 16.13 -16.11 -16.85
C GLU A 193 16.68 -15.78 -15.46
N LEU A 194 15.76 -15.73 -14.49
CA LEU A 194 16.05 -15.37 -13.12
C LEU A 194 16.90 -16.47 -12.47
N GLY A 195 17.99 -16.04 -11.83
CA GLY A 195 18.91 -16.90 -11.09
C GLY A 195 18.25 -17.62 -9.89
N PRO A 196 19.03 -18.39 -9.10
CA PRO A 196 18.48 -19.30 -8.11
C PRO A 196 17.60 -18.60 -7.07
N PHE A 197 16.39 -19.16 -6.93
CA PHE A 197 15.27 -18.72 -6.10
C PHE A 197 15.62 -18.51 -4.62
N PRO A 198 14.93 -17.59 -3.92
CA PRO A 198 15.08 -17.45 -2.47
C PRO A 198 14.55 -18.73 -1.79
N ALA A 199 15.35 -19.28 -0.86
CA ALA A 199 15.26 -20.66 -0.35
C ALA A 199 14.06 -20.97 0.59
N TRP A 200 13.00 -20.17 0.59
CA TRP A 200 11.94 -20.24 1.62
C TRP A 200 10.69 -21.02 1.23
N LEU A 201 10.53 -21.51 0.00
CA LEU A 201 9.39 -22.35 -0.40
C LEU A 201 9.81 -23.50 -1.33
N PRO A 202 9.83 -24.75 -0.86
CA PRO A 202 10.04 -25.91 -1.72
C PRO A 202 8.86 -26.13 -2.67
N ARG A 203 9.16 -26.67 -3.86
CA ARG A 203 8.28 -27.06 -4.99
C ARG A 203 7.07 -27.97 -4.67
N ARG A 204 6.77 -28.26 -3.39
CA ARG A 204 5.88 -29.35 -2.95
C ARG A 204 4.45 -28.92 -2.59
N GLU A 205 4.15 -27.62 -2.53
CA GLU A 205 2.82 -27.10 -2.16
C GLU A 205 1.76 -27.20 -3.28
N ARG A 206 2.13 -27.59 -4.51
CA ARG A 206 1.22 -27.69 -5.66
C ARG A 206 0.14 -28.78 -5.52
N LEU A 207 0.27 -29.73 -4.59
CA LEU A 207 -0.64 -30.89 -4.45
C LEU A 207 -1.62 -30.79 -3.27
N LEU A 208 -1.55 -29.75 -2.43
CA LEU A 208 -2.27 -29.69 -1.15
C LEU A 208 -3.61 -28.94 -1.23
N LEU A 209 -3.94 -28.33 -2.37
CA LEU A 209 -5.14 -27.51 -2.55
C LEU A 209 -6.15 -28.08 -3.57
N GLU A 210 -5.84 -29.24 -4.15
CA GLU A 210 -6.71 -29.96 -5.11
C GLU A 210 -7.30 -31.27 -4.56
N ALA A 211 -6.67 -31.90 -3.56
CA ALA A 211 -7.15 -33.14 -2.96
C ALA A 211 -7.38 -32.94 -1.46
N GLY A 212 -8.62 -33.05 -1.02
CA GLY A 212 -9.02 -32.98 0.40
C GLY A 212 -8.56 -34.17 1.25
N ASP A 213 -7.31 -34.63 1.08
CA ASP A 213 -6.71 -35.73 1.83
C ASP A 213 -5.40 -35.26 2.49
N TYR A 214 -5.51 -34.86 3.76
CA TYR A 214 -4.41 -34.36 4.60
C TYR A 214 -3.53 -35.52 5.10
N GLY A 215 -2.72 -36.10 4.22
CA GLY A 215 -1.84 -37.23 4.56
C GLY A 215 -0.51 -36.84 5.20
N VAL A 216 -0.41 -36.99 6.54
CA VAL A 216 0.70 -37.41 7.46
C VAL A 216 2.18 -37.02 7.18
N ASN A 217 2.59 -36.40 6.07
CA ASN A 217 3.98 -36.02 5.79
C ASN A 217 4.14 -34.59 5.22
N ASP A 218 3.32 -33.66 5.71
CA ASP A 218 3.30 -32.26 5.25
C ASP A 218 3.82 -31.30 6.35
N PRO A 219 4.78 -30.39 6.08
CA PRO A 219 5.23 -29.38 7.05
C PRO A 219 4.19 -28.28 7.37
N ALA A 220 3.09 -28.16 6.61
CA ALA A 220 2.07 -27.15 6.87
C ALA A 220 1.25 -27.47 8.13
N MET A 221 1.20 -26.54 9.09
CA MET A 221 0.32 -26.64 10.25
C MET A 221 -1.13 -26.43 9.81
N VAL A 222 -2.00 -27.41 10.04
CA VAL A 222 -3.44 -27.30 9.74
C VAL A 222 -4.22 -27.15 11.05
N LEU A 223 -4.97 -26.05 11.16
CA LEU A 223 -5.88 -25.76 12.25
C LEU A 223 -7.31 -25.74 11.72
N THR A 224 -8.27 -26.26 12.48
CA THR A 224 -9.69 -26.20 12.13
C THR A 224 -10.46 -25.30 13.10
N VAL A 225 -11.26 -24.40 12.56
CA VAL A 225 -12.17 -23.52 13.30
C VAL A 225 -13.61 -23.95 13.00
N ALA A 226 -14.40 -24.28 14.03
CA ALA A 226 -15.79 -24.65 13.87
C ALA A 226 -16.64 -24.09 15.03
N ALA A 227 -17.70 -23.35 14.70
CA ALA A 227 -18.58 -22.72 15.70
C ALA A 227 -19.30 -23.75 16.59
N ASP A 228 -19.53 -24.96 16.07
CA ASP A 228 -20.16 -26.09 16.78
C ASP A 228 -19.21 -26.85 17.72
N ARG A 229 -17.95 -26.40 17.86
CA ARG A 229 -16.87 -27.02 18.66
C ARG A 229 -16.37 -28.36 18.14
N SER A 230 -16.63 -28.70 16.87
CA SER A 230 -16.07 -29.89 16.22
C SER A 230 -14.61 -29.71 15.75
N GLY A 231 -14.13 -28.46 15.68
CA GLY A 231 -12.76 -28.10 15.29
C GLY A 231 -11.79 -27.96 16.46
N ASN A 232 -10.55 -27.54 16.17
CA ASN A 232 -9.55 -27.22 17.20
C ASN A 232 -9.90 -25.94 17.96
N PHE A 233 -10.52 -24.98 17.28
CA PHE A 233 -10.92 -23.68 17.81
C PHE A 233 -12.39 -23.38 17.48
N THR A 234 -12.98 -22.45 18.22
CA THR A 234 -14.34 -21.93 17.93
C THR A 234 -14.33 -20.58 17.24
N THR A 235 -13.22 -19.84 17.34
CA THR A 235 -13.04 -18.53 16.73
C THR A 235 -11.83 -18.54 15.81
N VAL A 236 -11.85 -17.69 14.79
CA VAL A 236 -10.73 -17.50 13.86
C VAL A 236 -9.58 -16.79 14.57
N SER A 237 -9.90 -15.83 15.45
CA SER A 237 -8.92 -15.08 16.23
C SER A 237 -8.05 -15.99 17.12
N ASP A 238 -8.63 -17.00 17.77
CA ASP A 238 -7.86 -17.94 18.60
C ASP A 238 -6.92 -18.81 17.75
N ALA A 239 -7.36 -19.25 16.57
CA ALA A 239 -6.53 -20.02 15.66
C ALA A 239 -5.35 -19.19 15.13
N VAL A 240 -5.59 -17.93 14.76
CA VAL A 240 -4.53 -16.98 14.37
C VAL A 240 -3.56 -16.74 15.53
N ALA A 241 -4.08 -16.55 16.75
CA ALA A 241 -3.25 -16.34 17.94
C ALA A 241 -2.34 -17.54 18.21
N PHE A 242 -2.84 -18.76 18.01
CA PHE A 242 -2.09 -20.01 18.18
C PHE A 242 -1.03 -20.26 17.11
N ALA A 243 -1.27 -19.84 15.86
CA ALA A 243 -0.33 -20.04 14.75
C ALA A 243 1.10 -19.54 15.09
N PRO A 244 2.17 -20.17 14.57
CA PRO A 244 3.54 -19.72 14.82
C PRO A 244 3.80 -18.28 14.34
N ASN A 245 4.66 -17.57 15.06
CA ASN A 245 5.12 -16.24 14.64
C ASN A 245 6.28 -16.38 13.63
N SER A 246 6.30 -15.53 12.61
CA SER A 246 7.36 -15.44 11.60
C SER A 246 7.69 -16.80 10.96
N SER A 247 6.66 -17.61 10.73
CA SER A 247 6.80 -18.92 10.09
C SER A 247 7.18 -18.77 8.62
N ALA A 248 8.20 -19.52 8.20
CA ALA A 248 8.51 -19.70 6.79
C ALA A 248 7.47 -20.60 6.11
N ASP A 249 6.96 -21.60 6.83
CA ASP A 249 5.95 -22.54 6.35
C ASP A 249 4.53 -21.96 6.48
N ARG A 250 3.64 -22.37 5.57
CA ARG A 250 2.23 -21.96 5.56
C ARG A 250 1.46 -22.60 6.72
N THR A 251 0.70 -21.78 7.45
CA THR A 251 -0.29 -22.27 8.42
C THR A 251 -1.68 -22.17 7.80
N ILE A 252 -2.32 -23.31 7.60
CA ILE A 252 -3.66 -23.42 7.01
C ILE A 252 -4.68 -23.44 8.12
N ILE A 253 -5.61 -22.49 8.11
CA ILE A 253 -6.74 -22.41 9.03
C ILE A 253 -8.01 -22.69 8.21
N ILE A 254 -8.56 -23.89 8.38
CA ILE A 254 -9.83 -24.31 7.79
C ILE A 254 -10.95 -23.73 8.64
N VAL A 255 -11.77 -22.87 8.06
CA VAL A 255 -12.91 -22.24 8.71
C VAL A 255 -14.18 -22.93 8.19
N ARG A 256 -14.80 -23.75 9.05
CA ARG A 256 -16.02 -24.48 8.71
C ARG A 256 -17.17 -23.52 8.39
N SER A 257 -18.20 -24.02 7.75
CA SER A 257 -19.44 -23.29 7.52
C SER A 257 -20.01 -22.74 8.82
N GLY A 258 -20.44 -21.48 8.79
CA GLY A 258 -20.88 -20.73 9.95
C GLY A 258 -20.75 -19.23 9.76
N VAL A 259 -21.40 -18.49 10.68
CA VAL A 259 -21.24 -17.04 10.80
C VAL A 259 -20.43 -16.76 12.06
N TYR A 260 -19.26 -16.15 11.88
CA TYR A 260 -18.29 -15.83 12.91
C TYR A 260 -18.34 -14.32 13.16
N ASP A 261 -19.04 -13.90 14.21
CA ASP A 261 -19.17 -12.50 14.63
C ASP A 261 -17.96 -12.10 15.48
N GLU A 262 -16.88 -11.71 14.81
CA GLU A 262 -15.61 -11.33 15.43
C GLU A 262 -14.81 -10.38 14.53
N ASN A 263 -14.02 -9.48 15.16
CA ASN A 263 -13.02 -8.69 14.46
C ASN A 263 -11.66 -9.39 14.53
N VAL A 264 -11.20 -9.94 13.40
CA VAL A 264 -9.94 -10.69 13.30
C VAL A 264 -8.79 -9.77 12.91
N GLN A 265 -7.67 -9.84 13.62
CA GLN A 265 -6.43 -9.17 13.24
C GLN A 265 -5.32 -10.20 13.04
N ILE A 266 -4.74 -10.24 11.85
CA ILE A 266 -3.53 -10.99 11.52
C ILE A 266 -2.38 -9.98 11.54
N PRO A 267 -1.61 -9.88 12.64
CA PRO A 267 -0.53 -8.90 12.76
C PRO A 267 0.66 -9.27 11.88
N SER A 268 1.58 -8.32 11.67
CA SER A 268 2.73 -8.48 10.74
C SER A 268 3.68 -9.63 11.10
N TYR A 269 3.71 -10.04 12.36
CA TYR A 269 4.51 -11.19 12.81
C TYR A 269 3.80 -12.54 12.61
N LYS A 270 2.57 -12.59 12.11
CA LYS A 270 1.87 -13.83 11.71
C LYS A 270 1.92 -13.97 10.18
N THR A 271 3.07 -14.43 9.68
CA THR A 271 3.33 -14.60 8.23
C THR A 271 2.72 -15.91 7.71
N ASN A 272 2.44 -15.97 6.41
CA ASN A 272 2.00 -17.17 5.70
C ASN A 272 0.74 -17.84 6.28
N ILE A 273 -0.20 -17.05 6.80
CA ILE A 273 -1.51 -17.54 7.22
C ILE A 273 -2.41 -17.73 5.99
N ALA A 274 -3.04 -18.90 5.87
CA ALA A 274 -4.07 -19.18 4.88
C ALA A 274 -5.42 -19.42 5.57
N LEU A 275 -6.46 -18.64 5.25
CA LEU A 275 -7.84 -18.88 5.68
C LEU A 275 -8.60 -19.59 4.55
N LEU A 276 -9.03 -20.83 4.79
CA LEU A 276 -9.78 -21.61 3.80
C LEU A 276 -11.18 -21.88 4.33
N GLY A 277 -12.19 -21.28 3.71
CA GLY A 277 -13.59 -21.55 4.02
C GLY A 277 -14.13 -22.79 3.30
N GLU A 278 -15.34 -23.21 3.65
CA GLU A 278 -16.07 -24.30 2.96
C GLU A 278 -16.94 -23.79 1.79
N GLY A 279 -16.88 -22.48 1.52
CA GLY A 279 -17.67 -21.81 0.49
C GLY A 279 -18.00 -20.39 0.92
N ARG A 280 -17.85 -19.43 0.01
CA ARG A 280 -18.10 -18.01 0.31
C ARG A 280 -19.53 -17.74 0.80
N ASP A 281 -20.51 -18.53 0.35
CA ASP A 281 -21.91 -18.37 0.75
C ASP A 281 -22.24 -18.95 2.13
N VAL A 282 -21.35 -19.79 2.69
CA VAL A 282 -21.61 -20.54 3.93
C VAL A 282 -20.60 -20.27 5.04
N THR A 283 -19.41 -19.76 4.73
CA THR A 283 -18.39 -19.37 5.71
C THR A 283 -18.24 -17.85 5.71
N ILE A 284 -18.67 -17.19 6.79
CA ILE A 284 -18.78 -15.73 6.87
C ILE A 284 -18.11 -15.23 8.15
N ILE A 285 -17.11 -14.35 8.02
CA ILE A 285 -16.58 -13.56 9.14
C ILE A 285 -17.21 -12.18 9.07
N THR A 286 -17.91 -11.78 10.14
CA THR A 286 -18.72 -10.56 10.17
C THR A 286 -18.36 -9.67 11.36
N GLY A 287 -18.51 -8.36 11.16
CA GLY A 287 -18.38 -7.34 12.19
C GLY A 287 -19.16 -6.08 11.81
N ASN A 288 -19.13 -5.05 12.65
CA ASN A 288 -19.94 -3.83 12.44
C ASN A 288 -19.27 -2.53 12.92
N ARG A 289 -17.94 -2.52 13.08
CA ARG A 289 -17.24 -1.30 13.48
C ARG A 289 -17.30 -0.27 12.36
N SER A 290 -17.44 1.00 12.72
CA SER A 290 -17.56 2.11 11.78
C SER A 290 -17.00 3.41 12.33
N ALA A 291 -16.69 4.34 11.43
CA ALA A 291 -16.32 5.71 11.78
C ALA A 291 -17.45 6.46 12.49
N GLY A 292 -18.71 6.22 12.09
CA GLY A 292 -19.89 6.79 12.75
C GLY A 292 -20.05 6.33 14.21
N ASP A 293 -19.47 5.19 14.58
CA ASP A 293 -19.40 4.69 15.97
C ASP A 293 -18.08 5.06 16.68
N GLY A 294 -17.32 5.97 16.07
CA GLY A 294 -16.10 6.54 16.63
C GLY A 294 -14.85 5.70 16.45
N TRP A 295 -14.84 4.66 15.62
CA TRP A 295 -13.59 3.96 15.25
C TRP A 295 -12.85 4.72 14.15
N THR A 296 -11.53 4.55 14.04
CA THR A 296 -10.82 4.94 12.82
C THR A 296 -11.23 4.04 11.66
N THR A 297 -11.16 4.53 10.42
CA THR A 297 -11.37 3.68 9.23
C THR A 297 -10.44 2.46 9.25
N PHE A 298 -9.17 2.65 9.62
CA PHE A 298 -8.19 1.57 9.71
C PHE A 298 -8.59 0.45 10.70
N ARG A 299 -9.13 0.79 11.87
CA ARG A 299 -9.59 -0.19 12.88
C ARG A 299 -11.04 -0.65 12.72
N SER A 300 -11.78 -0.06 11.79
CA SER A 300 -13.14 -0.49 11.48
C SER A 300 -13.17 -1.86 10.78
N ALA A 301 -12.03 -2.30 10.24
CA ALA A 301 -11.87 -3.58 9.54
C ALA A 301 -12.44 -4.76 10.35
N THR A 302 -13.33 -5.53 9.71
CA THR A 302 -13.78 -6.82 10.24
C THR A 302 -12.63 -7.81 10.24
N VAL A 303 -11.90 -7.90 9.13
CA VAL A 303 -10.63 -8.63 9.06
C VAL A 303 -9.51 -7.69 8.63
N GLY A 304 -8.51 -7.52 9.50
CA GLY A 304 -7.30 -6.74 9.23
C GLY A 304 -6.08 -7.64 9.06
N VAL A 305 -5.39 -7.53 7.94
CA VAL A 305 -4.25 -8.39 7.58
C VAL A 305 -3.00 -7.55 7.39
N ALA A 306 -2.00 -7.75 8.25
CA ALA A 306 -0.68 -7.14 8.16
C ALA A 306 0.44 -8.16 7.92
N GLY A 307 0.14 -9.46 8.05
CA GLY A 307 1.08 -10.55 7.79
C GLY A 307 1.34 -10.73 6.29
N GLU A 308 2.61 -10.88 5.92
CA GLU A 308 3.05 -11.20 4.55
C GLU A 308 2.62 -12.62 4.15
N GLY A 309 2.34 -12.82 2.86
CA GLY A 309 2.02 -14.14 2.29
C GLY A 309 0.62 -14.65 2.63
N PHE A 310 -0.27 -13.75 3.04
CA PHE A 310 -1.64 -14.09 3.39
C PHE A 310 -2.40 -14.70 2.21
N LEU A 311 -3.16 -15.74 2.48
CA LEU A 311 -4.08 -16.34 1.53
C LEU A 311 -5.48 -16.45 2.11
N ALA A 312 -6.49 -16.13 1.31
CA ALA A 312 -7.88 -16.42 1.65
C ALA A 312 -8.58 -17.11 0.48
N ARG A 313 -9.40 -18.12 0.77
CA ARG A 313 -10.19 -18.81 -0.24
C ARG A 313 -11.57 -19.20 0.28
N ASP A 314 -12.58 -19.10 -0.58
CA ASP A 314 -13.93 -19.63 -0.34
C ASP A 314 -14.57 -19.10 0.97
N ILE A 315 -14.40 -17.81 1.25
CA ILE A 315 -14.86 -17.16 2.49
C ILE A 315 -15.44 -15.77 2.22
N THR A 316 -16.42 -15.34 3.02
CA THR A 316 -16.95 -13.97 2.99
C THR A 316 -16.42 -13.15 4.16
N PHE A 317 -15.94 -11.94 3.87
CA PHE A 317 -15.63 -10.91 4.85
C PHE A 317 -16.70 -9.82 4.81
N ARG A 318 -17.40 -9.58 5.91
CA ARG A 318 -18.57 -8.68 5.93
C ARG A 318 -18.50 -7.61 7.01
N ASN A 319 -18.83 -6.37 6.65
CA ASN A 319 -19.14 -5.32 7.62
C ASN A 319 -20.61 -4.89 7.53
N THR A 320 -21.36 -5.06 8.61
CA THR A 320 -22.82 -4.80 8.66
C THR A 320 -23.20 -3.45 9.26
N ALA A 321 -22.27 -2.49 9.39
CA ALA A 321 -22.57 -1.18 9.97
C ALA A 321 -23.66 -0.41 9.19
N GLY A 322 -23.67 -0.56 7.85
CA GLY A 322 -24.65 0.06 6.97
C GLY A 322 -24.25 1.46 6.48
N PRO A 323 -24.96 2.01 5.47
CA PRO A 323 -24.55 3.22 4.76
C PRO A 323 -24.69 4.49 5.58
N ALA A 324 -25.51 4.48 6.64
CA ALA A 324 -25.67 5.63 7.55
C ALA A 324 -24.51 5.79 8.55
N LYS A 325 -23.58 4.83 8.60
CA LYS A 325 -22.49 4.79 9.60
C LYS A 325 -21.14 5.30 9.07
N GLY A 326 -21.11 5.85 7.86
CA GLY A 326 -19.87 6.29 7.24
C GLY A 326 -18.93 5.12 6.94
N GLN A 327 -17.63 5.35 7.04
CA GLN A 327 -16.58 4.39 6.71
C GLN A 327 -16.67 3.12 7.60
N ALA A 328 -16.73 1.94 6.98
CA ALA A 328 -16.86 0.67 7.69
C ALA A 328 -16.24 -0.49 6.88
N VAL A 329 -14.97 -0.79 7.19
CA VAL A 329 -14.16 -1.73 6.41
C VAL A 329 -14.54 -3.19 6.69
N ALA A 330 -14.70 -3.99 5.64
CA ALA A 330 -14.89 -5.43 5.75
C ALA A 330 -13.53 -6.16 5.75
N LEU A 331 -12.67 -5.87 4.77
CA LEU A 331 -11.34 -6.43 4.65
C LEU A 331 -10.29 -5.32 4.46
N ARG A 332 -9.27 -5.31 5.31
CA ARG A 332 -8.07 -4.46 5.15
C ARG A 332 -6.85 -5.35 4.96
N ILE A 333 -6.05 -5.06 3.93
CA ILE A 333 -4.75 -5.73 3.72
C ILE A 333 -3.65 -4.68 3.61
N ASN A 334 -2.65 -4.83 4.49
CA ASN A 334 -1.40 -4.07 4.50
C ASN A 334 -0.18 -4.99 4.72
N GLY A 335 -0.31 -6.27 4.35
CA GLY A 335 0.80 -7.22 4.22
C GLY A 335 1.11 -7.47 2.73
N ASP A 336 2.38 -7.73 2.41
CA ASP A 336 2.81 -7.98 1.03
C ASP A 336 2.47 -9.40 0.56
N LEU A 337 2.39 -9.59 -0.75
CA LEU A 337 2.14 -10.88 -1.40
C LEU A 337 0.86 -11.57 -0.92
N ALA A 338 -0.22 -10.80 -0.80
CA ALA A 338 -1.52 -11.30 -0.36
C ALA A 338 -2.39 -11.75 -1.53
N ALA A 339 -2.94 -12.97 -1.48
CA ALA A 339 -3.85 -13.50 -2.49
C ALA A 339 -5.23 -13.85 -1.91
N VAL A 340 -6.30 -13.46 -2.59
CA VAL A 340 -7.68 -13.72 -2.18
C VAL A 340 -8.44 -14.33 -3.36
N TYR A 341 -8.99 -15.53 -3.20
CA TYR A 341 -9.55 -16.32 -4.30
C TYR A 341 -10.95 -16.85 -4.01
N ARG A 342 -11.94 -16.57 -4.87
CA ARG A 342 -13.35 -16.99 -4.70
C ARG A 342 -13.95 -16.53 -3.37
N CYS A 343 -13.60 -15.33 -2.94
CA CYS A 343 -14.14 -14.73 -1.73
C CYS A 343 -15.25 -13.72 -2.06
N SER A 344 -15.97 -13.28 -1.04
CA SER A 344 -16.82 -12.09 -1.12
C SER A 344 -16.39 -11.07 -0.08
N VAL A 345 -16.37 -9.80 -0.44
CA VAL A 345 -16.09 -8.67 0.47
C VAL A 345 -17.32 -7.76 0.46
N ASP A 346 -18.08 -7.80 1.53
CA ASP A 346 -19.44 -7.26 1.62
C ASP A 346 -19.52 -6.11 2.61
N GLY A 347 -19.89 -4.92 2.12
CA GLY A 347 -20.01 -3.71 2.92
C GLY A 347 -20.81 -2.62 2.21
N TYR A 348 -20.60 -1.38 2.67
CA TYR A 348 -21.19 -0.17 2.07
C TYR A 348 -20.08 0.83 1.74
N GLN A 349 -19.79 1.78 2.63
CA GLN A 349 -18.72 2.75 2.41
C GLN A 349 -17.39 2.16 2.92
N ASP A 350 -16.32 2.31 2.13
CA ASP A 350 -14.97 1.83 2.45
C ASP A 350 -14.88 0.29 2.64
N THR A 351 -15.54 -0.51 1.80
CA THR A 351 -15.64 -1.97 1.97
C THR A 351 -14.28 -2.69 1.96
N LEU A 352 -13.50 -2.54 0.90
CA LEU A 352 -12.22 -3.21 0.67
C LEU A 352 -11.08 -2.19 0.74
N TYR A 353 -10.28 -2.28 1.80
CA TYR A 353 -9.13 -1.41 2.01
C TYR A 353 -7.84 -2.10 1.55
N VAL A 354 -7.49 -1.92 0.27
CA VAL A 354 -6.20 -2.31 -0.32
C VAL A 354 -5.11 -1.34 0.14
N HIS A 355 -4.84 -1.34 1.45
CA HIS A 355 -4.07 -0.29 2.13
C HIS A 355 -2.68 -0.11 1.54
N SER A 356 -1.85 -1.15 1.49
CA SER A 356 -0.47 -1.07 0.97
C SER A 356 0.06 -2.42 0.48
N PHE A 357 1.20 -2.40 -0.21
CA PHE A 357 1.87 -3.59 -0.80
C PHE A 357 1.12 -4.25 -1.95
N ARG A 358 1.67 -5.36 -2.48
CA ARG A 358 1.14 -6.10 -3.62
C ARG A 358 0.05 -7.06 -3.18
N GLN A 359 -1.07 -7.04 -3.90
CA GLN A 359 -2.27 -7.79 -3.55
C GLN A 359 -2.96 -8.29 -4.82
N PHE A 360 -3.45 -9.52 -4.79
CA PHE A 360 -4.17 -10.14 -5.91
C PHE A 360 -5.52 -10.69 -5.45
N PHE A 361 -6.58 -10.33 -6.18
CA PHE A 361 -7.94 -10.79 -5.91
C PHE A 361 -8.47 -11.49 -7.18
N ARG A 362 -8.67 -12.81 -7.12
CA ARG A 362 -9.19 -13.61 -8.22
C ARG A 362 -10.61 -14.08 -7.93
N GLU A 363 -11.53 -13.86 -8.87
CA GLU A 363 -12.93 -14.33 -8.77
C GLU A 363 -13.60 -13.89 -7.46
N CYS A 364 -13.25 -12.67 -7.01
CA CYS A 364 -13.82 -12.08 -5.81
C CYS A 364 -14.99 -11.17 -6.15
N ASP A 365 -16.05 -11.26 -5.34
CA ASP A 365 -17.19 -10.36 -5.43
C ASP A 365 -17.02 -9.25 -4.39
N VAL A 366 -16.99 -7.98 -4.81
CA VAL A 366 -16.85 -6.83 -3.91
C VAL A 366 -18.09 -5.96 -3.99
N HIS A 367 -18.78 -5.80 -2.85
CA HIS A 367 -20.03 -5.04 -2.77
C HIS A 367 -19.83 -3.74 -1.98
N GLY A 368 -20.35 -2.63 -2.50
CA GLY A 368 -20.28 -1.38 -1.75
C GLY A 368 -20.93 -0.18 -2.42
N THR A 369 -20.60 1.00 -1.92
CA THR A 369 -21.27 2.26 -2.27
C THR A 369 -20.27 3.37 -2.54
N VAL A 370 -19.82 4.09 -1.51
CA VAL A 370 -18.82 5.16 -1.58
C VAL A 370 -17.43 4.57 -1.33
N ASP A 371 -16.49 4.85 -2.23
CA ASP A 371 -15.06 4.52 -2.11
C ASP A 371 -14.79 3.05 -1.73
N PHE A 372 -15.57 2.13 -2.26
CA PHE A 372 -15.63 0.78 -1.67
C PHE A 372 -14.46 -0.13 -2.05
N ILE A 373 -13.59 0.30 -2.97
CA ILE A 373 -12.25 -0.25 -3.20
C ILE A 373 -11.25 0.91 -3.09
N PHE A 374 -10.48 0.99 -2.02
CA PHE A 374 -9.67 2.18 -1.74
C PHE A 374 -8.34 1.83 -1.09
N GLY A 375 -7.39 2.76 -1.13
CA GLY A 375 -6.06 2.61 -0.54
C GLY A 375 -4.93 2.92 -1.51
N ASN A 376 -3.72 2.52 -1.11
CA ASN A 376 -2.47 2.78 -1.83
C ASN A 376 -1.65 1.50 -2.02
N GLY A 377 -2.30 0.34 -2.10
CA GLY A 377 -1.68 -0.90 -2.54
C GLY A 377 -1.38 -0.90 -4.04
N ALA A 378 -0.60 -1.88 -4.47
CA ALA A 378 -0.56 -2.34 -5.86
C ALA A 378 -1.51 -3.53 -5.94
N ALA A 379 -2.77 -3.26 -6.29
CA ALA A 379 -3.85 -4.24 -6.22
C ALA A 379 -4.36 -4.59 -7.61
N VAL A 380 -4.41 -5.87 -7.94
CA VAL A 380 -5.06 -6.38 -9.15
C VAL A 380 -6.29 -7.19 -8.75
N LEU A 381 -7.45 -6.81 -9.28
CA LEU A 381 -8.69 -7.56 -9.19
C LEU A 381 -8.99 -8.17 -10.56
N GLN A 382 -9.15 -9.50 -10.62
CA GLN A 382 -9.27 -10.23 -11.87
C GLN A 382 -10.41 -11.26 -11.85
N GLY A 383 -11.26 -11.27 -12.88
CA GLY A 383 -12.31 -12.29 -13.02
C GLY A 383 -13.47 -12.19 -12.02
N GLY A 384 -13.57 -11.06 -11.30
CA GLY A 384 -14.52 -10.87 -10.20
C GLY A 384 -15.74 -10.04 -10.57
N LYS A 385 -16.62 -9.83 -9.58
CA LYS A 385 -17.76 -8.91 -9.69
C LYS A 385 -17.55 -7.70 -8.78
N ILE A 386 -17.81 -6.52 -9.32
CA ILE A 386 -17.80 -5.25 -8.59
C ILE A 386 -19.23 -4.75 -8.57
N VAL A 387 -19.89 -4.84 -7.40
CA VAL A 387 -21.34 -4.67 -7.28
C VAL A 387 -21.65 -3.40 -6.49
N ALA A 388 -22.19 -2.40 -7.17
CA ALA A 388 -22.60 -1.14 -6.56
C ALA A 388 -24.01 -1.26 -5.97
N ARG A 389 -24.16 -0.91 -4.69
CA ARG A 389 -25.40 -0.97 -3.93
C ARG A 389 -26.04 0.39 -3.77
N LYS A 390 -27.26 0.43 -3.25
CA LYS A 390 -27.90 1.69 -2.84
C LYS A 390 -27.14 2.37 -1.68
N PRO A 391 -26.60 3.59 -1.89
CA PRO A 391 -25.92 4.35 -0.84
C PRO A 391 -26.91 5.04 0.11
N PHE A 392 -26.37 5.78 1.08
CA PHE A 392 -27.19 6.66 1.89
C PHE A 392 -27.82 7.77 1.01
N PRO A 393 -29.08 8.20 1.27
CA PRO A 393 -29.74 9.18 0.42
C PRO A 393 -28.91 10.45 0.20
N GLY A 394 -28.80 10.87 -1.07
CA GLY A 394 -28.03 12.03 -1.49
C GLY A 394 -26.56 11.77 -1.83
N GLN A 395 -26.06 10.55 -1.57
CA GLN A 395 -24.72 10.15 -2.00
C GLN A 395 -24.72 9.56 -3.42
N SER A 396 -23.56 9.59 -4.06
CA SER A 396 -23.25 8.85 -5.29
C SER A 396 -22.35 7.67 -4.95
N ASN A 397 -22.39 6.61 -5.74
CA ASN A 397 -21.46 5.51 -5.63
C ASN A 397 -20.13 5.86 -6.31
N VAL A 398 -19.04 5.38 -5.73
CA VAL A 398 -17.70 5.52 -6.27
C VAL A 398 -16.97 4.20 -6.04
N ILE A 399 -16.55 3.55 -7.12
CA ILE A 399 -15.92 2.23 -7.04
C ILE A 399 -14.53 2.34 -6.43
N THR A 400 -13.68 3.20 -7.01
CA THR A 400 -12.28 3.33 -6.57
C THR A 400 -11.96 4.69 -5.94
N ALA A 401 -11.21 4.68 -4.85
CA ALA A 401 -10.60 5.87 -4.25
C ALA A 401 -9.12 5.61 -3.95
N GLN A 402 -8.29 5.73 -4.98
CA GLN A 402 -6.87 5.38 -4.88
C GLN A 402 -6.05 6.56 -4.32
N SER A 403 -5.12 6.27 -3.41
CA SER A 403 -4.37 7.27 -2.64
C SER A 403 -2.85 7.26 -2.83
N ARG A 404 -2.39 7.15 -4.07
CA ARG A 404 -0.99 7.43 -4.40
C ARG A 404 -0.66 8.90 -4.17
N ASP A 405 0.36 9.15 -3.34
CA ASP A 405 0.73 10.49 -2.84
C ASP A 405 2.07 10.98 -3.41
N ASP A 406 2.91 10.06 -3.89
CA ASP A 406 4.19 10.35 -4.52
C ASP A 406 4.31 9.58 -5.86
N PRO A 407 4.77 10.22 -6.96
CA PRO A 407 4.80 9.61 -8.29
C PRO A 407 5.79 8.44 -8.41
N ASN A 408 6.69 8.27 -7.43
CA ASN A 408 7.65 7.17 -7.42
C ASN A 408 7.10 5.89 -6.78
N GLU A 409 5.91 5.95 -6.15
CA GLU A 409 5.23 4.81 -5.57
C GLU A 409 4.75 3.85 -6.67
N PRO A 410 5.13 2.56 -6.64
CA PRO A 410 4.67 1.57 -7.61
C PRO A 410 3.29 1.03 -7.21
N THR A 411 2.31 1.92 -7.05
CA THR A 411 0.98 1.61 -6.48
C THR A 411 -0.15 2.10 -7.39
N GLY A 412 -1.34 1.53 -7.20
CA GLY A 412 -2.49 1.71 -8.08
C GLY A 412 -3.48 0.56 -7.94
N ILE A 413 -4.68 0.75 -8.48
CA ILE A 413 -5.73 -0.27 -8.52
C ILE A 413 -5.97 -0.66 -9.99
N SER A 414 -5.78 -1.94 -10.31
CA SER A 414 -6.04 -2.51 -11.63
C SER A 414 -7.25 -3.45 -11.55
N VAL A 415 -8.29 -3.14 -12.31
CA VAL A 415 -9.49 -3.95 -12.45
C VAL A 415 -9.46 -4.56 -13.84
N GLN A 416 -9.22 -5.86 -13.93
CA GLN A 416 -9.08 -6.59 -15.19
C GLN A 416 -10.14 -7.69 -15.32
N ASN A 417 -10.77 -7.82 -16.49
CA ASN A 417 -11.70 -8.93 -16.76
C ASN A 417 -12.76 -9.10 -15.65
N CYS A 418 -13.29 -7.98 -15.13
CA CYS A 418 -14.31 -7.98 -14.09
C CYS A 418 -15.67 -7.55 -14.65
N SER A 419 -16.73 -7.80 -13.91
CA SER A 419 -18.07 -7.26 -14.23
C SER A 419 -18.46 -6.19 -13.22
N VAL A 420 -18.66 -4.95 -13.69
CA VAL A 420 -19.17 -3.83 -12.91
C VAL A 420 -20.69 -3.80 -13.04
N LEU A 421 -21.39 -4.09 -11.95
CA LEU A 421 -22.82 -4.38 -11.92
C LEU A 421 -23.54 -3.54 -10.86
N ALA A 422 -24.84 -3.36 -11.07
CA ALA A 422 -25.76 -2.86 -10.05
C ALA A 422 -26.27 -4.01 -9.17
N ASP A 423 -26.39 -3.77 -7.86
CA ASP A 423 -27.18 -4.62 -6.97
C ASP A 423 -28.69 -4.41 -7.24
N ASP A 424 -29.53 -5.38 -6.88
CA ASP A 424 -30.98 -5.32 -7.07
C ASP A 424 -31.62 -4.14 -6.32
N ASP A 425 -30.96 -3.64 -5.27
CA ASP A 425 -31.41 -2.51 -4.47
C ASP A 425 -31.09 -1.13 -5.08
N LEU A 426 -30.23 -1.07 -6.10
CA LEU A 426 -29.79 0.16 -6.74
C LEU A 426 -30.82 0.61 -7.79
N PRO A 427 -31.50 1.77 -7.60
CA PRO A 427 -32.47 2.24 -8.58
C PRO A 427 -31.79 2.68 -9.88
N GLY A 428 -32.26 2.16 -11.01
CA GLY A 428 -31.83 2.58 -12.36
C GLY A 428 -32.21 4.02 -12.73
N ALA A 429 -31.59 4.55 -13.79
CA ALA A 429 -31.87 5.89 -14.33
C ALA A 429 -33.22 5.96 -15.11
N PRO A 430 -33.90 7.12 -15.23
CA PRO A 430 -33.51 8.48 -14.81
C PRO A 430 -33.98 8.84 -13.39
N GLY A 431 -33.08 9.48 -12.62
CA GLY A 431 -33.31 9.83 -11.19
C GLY A 431 -32.67 8.86 -10.20
N GLY A 432 -31.97 7.84 -10.71
CA GLY A 432 -31.17 6.88 -9.94
C GLY A 432 -29.87 7.47 -9.38
N VAL A 433 -29.18 6.65 -8.60
CA VAL A 433 -27.91 6.99 -7.96
C VAL A 433 -26.80 6.98 -9.01
N ARG A 434 -26.03 8.07 -9.08
CA ARG A 434 -24.85 8.12 -9.97
C ARG A 434 -23.77 7.19 -9.45
N THR A 435 -23.14 6.43 -10.35
CA THR A 435 -22.02 5.54 -10.02
C THR A 435 -20.80 5.89 -10.87
N TYR A 436 -19.67 6.16 -10.22
CA TYR A 436 -18.41 6.49 -10.88
C TYR A 436 -17.37 5.37 -10.70
N LEU A 437 -16.51 5.18 -11.69
CA LEU A 437 -15.35 4.28 -11.67
C LEU A 437 -14.36 4.66 -10.56
N GLY A 438 -14.18 5.95 -10.31
CA GLY A 438 -13.35 6.41 -9.20
C GLY A 438 -13.27 7.91 -9.00
N ARG A 439 -12.56 8.29 -7.94
CA ARG A 439 -12.17 9.66 -7.61
C ARG A 439 -10.83 9.75 -6.88
N PRO A 440 -10.10 10.87 -6.98
CA PRO A 440 -8.71 10.92 -6.53
C PRO A 440 -8.60 11.28 -5.05
N TRP A 441 -8.41 10.27 -4.20
CA TRP A 441 -8.15 10.50 -2.78
C TRP A 441 -6.84 11.26 -2.54
N ARG A 442 -5.83 11.08 -3.42
CA ARG A 442 -4.55 11.81 -3.37
C ARG A 442 -4.07 12.24 -4.76
N PRO A 443 -3.11 13.19 -4.85
CA PRO A 443 -2.79 13.87 -6.10
C PRO A 443 -2.33 12.98 -7.26
N TYR A 444 -1.70 11.84 -6.98
CA TYR A 444 -1.20 10.93 -8.01
C TYR A 444 -2.09 9.69 -8.18
N SER A 445 -3.37 9.79 -7.79
CA SER A 445 -4.34 8.69 -7.82
C SER A 445 -4.26 7.89 -9.11
N THR A 446 -4.18 6.56 -9.02
CA THR A 446 -4.01 5.68 -10.17
C THR A 446 -4.95 4.50 -10.12
N ALA A 447 -5.87 4.44 -11.08
CA ALA A 447 -6.82 3.36 -11.20
C ALA A 447 -7.08 3.05 -12.68
N VAL A 448 -7.14 1.78 -13.03
CA VAL A 448 -7.43 1.35 -14.41
C VAL A 448 -8.53 0.30 -14.43
N PHE A 449 -9.36 0.37 -15.46
CA PHE A 449 -10.35 -0.65 -15.79
C PHE A 449 -10.04 -1.18 -17.19
N MET A 450 -9.76 -2.46 -17.30
CA MET A 450 -9.41 -3.08 -18.57
C MET A 450 -10.12 -4.40 -18.79
N GLU A 451 -10.50 -4.66 -20.04
CA GLU A 451 -11.16 -5.90 -20.48
C GLU A 451 -12.41 -6.25 -19.66
N SER A 452 -13.05 -5.24 -19.07
CA SER A 452 -14.11 -5.42 -18.09
C SER A 452 -15.47 -5.07 -18.68
N PHE A 453 -16.49 -5.80 -18.27
CA PHE A 453 -17.87 -5.48 -18.58
C PHE A 453 -18.38 -4.39 -17.65
N MET A 454 -18.95 -3.32 -18.22
CA MET A 454 -19.55 -2.21 -17.49
C MET A 454 -21.04 -2.10 -17.83
N ASP A 455 -21.89 -2.33 -16.83
CA ASP A 455 -23.34 -2.18 -17.00
C ASP A 455 -23.77 -0.70 -17.01
N GLU A 456 -25.05 -0.42 -17.27
CA GLU A 456 -25.58 0.92 -17.53
C GLU A 456 -25.53 1.88 -16.33
N LEU A 457 -25.20 1.38 -15.13
CA LEU A 457 -25.06 2.19 -13.92
C LEU A 457 -23.90 3.18 -13.97
N VAL A 458 -22.87 2.90 -14.78
CA VAL A 458 -21.67 3.74 -14.86
C VAL A 458 -22.05 5.06 -15.52
N ASP A 459 -21.87 6.15 -14.78
CA ASP A 459 -22.15 7.49 -15.28
C ASP A 459 -21.31 7.77 -16.54
N PRO A 460 -21.86 8.41 -17.59
CA PRO A 460 -21.12 8.70 -18.81
C PRO A 460 -19.81 9.48 -18.60
N ALA A 461 -19.72 10.31 -17.54
CA ALA A 461 -18.49 10.99 -17.17
C ALA A 461 -17.37 10.01 -16.73
N GLY A 462 -17.74 8.81 -16.26
CA GLY A 462 -16.86 7.74 -15.79
C GLY A 462 -16.23 8.04 -14.43
N TRP A 463 -15.60 9.20 -14.28
CA TRP A 463 -14.81 9.60 -13.12
C TRP A 463 -15.36 10.89 -12.50
N THR A 464 -15.15 11.09 -11.20
CA THR A 464 -15.59 12.31 -10.49
C THR A 464 -14.47 12.93 -9.67
N THR A 465 -14.54 14.25 -9.44
CA THR A 465 -13.57 14.97 -8.62
C THR A 465 -13.65 14.50 -7.16
N TRP A 466 -12.59 14.75 -6.39
CA TRP A 466 -12.55 14.38 -4.96
C TRP A 466 -13.66 15.08 -4.16
N SER A 467 -13.77 16.39 -4.35
CA SER A 467 -14.84 17.23 -3.80
C SER A 467 -15.27 18.28 -4.82
N GLU A 468 -16.49 18.79 -4.68
CA GLU A 468 -16.98 19.91 -5.49
C GLU A 468 -16.14 21.18 -5.26
N GLU A 469 -15.64 21.39 -4.04
CA GLU A 469 -14.84 22.56 -3.66
C GLU A 469 -13.45 22.57 -4.30
N GLN A 470 -12.79 21.41 -4.41
CA GLN A 470 -11.49 21.28 -5.06
C GLN A 470 -11.61 21.39 -6.59
N GLY A 471 -12.78 21.08 -7.15
CA GLY A 471 -12.99 21.06 -8.60
C GLY A 471 -11.99 20.16 -9.30
N GLU A 472 -11.45 20.62 -10.43
CA GLU A 472 -10.50 19.88 -11.26
C GLU A 472 -9.02 20.15 -10.94
N GLU A 473 -8.71 20.77 -9.79
CA GLU A 473 -7.33 20.98 -9.37
C GLU A 473 -6.62 19.65 -9.09
N GLY A 474 -5.50 19.41 -9.77
CA GLY A 474 -4.70 18.18 -9.65
C GLY A 474 -5.13 17.03 -10.57
N MET A 475 -6.09 17.25 -11.48
CA MET A 475 -6.51 16.23 -12.46
C MET A 475 -5.47 16.02 -13.58
N ASP A 476 -4.37 16.78 -13.59
CA ASP A 476 -3.23 16.61 -14.50
C ASP A 476 -2.20 15.60 -13.98
N THR A 477 -2.25 15.23 -12.69
CA THR A 477 -1.28 14.31 -12.07
C THR A 477 -1.85 12.92 -11.76
N VAL A 478 -3.17 12.73 -11.86
CA VAL A 478 -3.83 11.42 -11.75
C VAL A 478 -3.54 10.58 -12.99
N TYR A 479 -3.74 9.26 -12.89
CA TYR A 479 -3.72 8.34 -14.03
C TYR A 479 -4.96 7.44 -13.97
N TYR A 480 -5.96 7.78 -14.77
CA TYR A 480 -7.21 7.02 -14.89
C TYR A 480 -7.33 6.41 -16.28
N GLY A 481 -7.19 5.10 -16.34
CA GLY A 481 -7.09 4.35 -17.59
C GLY A 481 -8.32 3.49 -17.88
N GLU A 482 -8.75 3.48 -19.13
CA GLU A 482 -9.73 2.52 -19.65
C GLU A 482 -9.16 1.82 -20.89
N TYR A 483 -9.27 0.47 -20.97
CA TYR A 483 -8.80 -0.32 -22.11
C TYR A 483 -9.75 -1.48 -22.44
N MET A 484 -10.26 -1.53 -23.67
CA MET A 484 -11.05 -2.68 -24.17
C MET A 484 -12.21 -3.12 -23.24
N ASN A 485 -12.83 -2.17 -22.53
CA ASN A 485 -14.04 -2.45 -21.76
C ASN A 485 -15.25 -2.58 -22.69
N ASP A 486 -16.25 -3.37 -22.28
CA ASP A 486 -17.49 -3.56 -23.03
C ASP A 486 -18.74 -3.35 -22.16
N GLY A 487 -19.91 -3.46 -22.78
CA GLY A 487 -21.19 -3.20 -22.11
C GLY A 487 -21.70 -1.76 -22.23
N PRO A 488 -22.94 -1.50 -21.79
CA PRO A 488 -23.61 -0.21 -21.98
C PRO A 488 -22.96 0.96 -21.22
N GLY A 489 -22.23 0.71 -20.13
CA GLY A 489 -21.50 1.72 -19.35
C GLY A 489 -20.08 2.03 -19.85
N ALA A 490 -19.57 1.26 -20.82
CA ALA A 490 -18.18 1.38 -21.31
C ALA A 490 -17.97 2.47 -22.37
N ALA A 491 -19.04 3.15 -22.82
CA ALA A 491 -18.96 4.22 -23.82
C ALA A 491 -18.11 5.40 -23.32
N VAL A 492 -17.08 5.79 -24.09
CA VAL A 492 -16.06 6.76 -23.65
C VAL A 492 -16.28 8.19 -24.16
N GLU A 493 -17.26 8.44 -25.05
CA GLU A 493 -17.40 9.72 -25.78
C GLU A 493 -17.76 10.91 -24.88
N LYS A 494 -18.24 10.64 -23.66
CA LYS A 494 -18.66 11.64 -22.68
C LYS A 494 -17.84 11.62 -21.39
N ARG A 495 -16.72 10.90 -21.39
CA ARG A 495 -15.81 10.85 -20.25
C ARG A 495 -15.27 12.25 -19.95
N VAL A 496 -14.83 12.44 -18.71
CA VAL A 496 -14.15 13.66 -18.29
C VAL A 496 -12.99 14.04 -19.22
N ALA A 497 -12.78 15.34 -19.43
CA ALA A 497 -11.72 15.85 -20.32
C ALA A 497 -10.41 16.15 -19.58
N TRP A 498 -10.11 15.39 -18.52
CA TRP A 498 -8.94 15.63 -17.67
C TRP A 498 -7.64 15.19 -18.34
N PRO A 499 -6.51 15.92 -18.16
CA PRO A 499 -5.23 15.49 -18.73
C PRO A 499 -4.73 14.14 -18.19
N GLY A 500 -5.09 13.78 -16.96
CA GLY A 500 -4.79 12.48 -16.34
C GLY A 500 -5.79 11.36 -16.66
N TYR A 501 -6.77 11.61 -17.54
CA TYR A 501 -7.62 10.55 -18.10
C TYR A 501 -7.00 10.01 -19.39
N HIS A 502 -6.96 8.68 -19.52
CA HIS A 502 -6.31 7.98 -20.60
C HIS A 502 -7.22 6.88 -21.16
N MET A 503 -7.57 6.99 -22.45
CA MET A 503 -7.89 5.78 -23.22
C MET A 503 -6.55 5.11 -23.50
N MET A 504 -6.29 3.98 -22.85
CA MET A 504 -4.98 3.34 -22.89
C MET A 504 -4.80 2.59 -24.21
N GLU A 505 -3.57 2.51 -24.67
CA GLU A 505 -3.14 1.56 -25.70
C GLU A 505 -2.62 0.25 -25.06
N TYR A 506 -2.33 -0.75 -25.88
CA TYR A 506 -1.91 -2.08 -25.42
C TYR A 506 -0.70 -2.02 -24.47
N GLU A 507 0.36 -1.27 -24.81
CA GLU A 507 1.56 -1.18 -23.96
C GLU A 507 1.29 -0.53 -22.61
N GLU A 508 0.39 0.47 -22.57
CA GLU A 508 0.02 1.15 -21.33
C GLU A 508 -0.81 0.22 -20.45
N ALA A 509 -1.78 -0.49 -21.02
CA ALA A 509 -2.58 -1.47 -20.31
C ALA A 509 -1.72 -2.65 -19.79
N TYR A 510 -0.70 -3.07 -20.55
CA TYR A 510 0.18 -4.18 -20.19
C TYR A 510 0.95 -3.90 -18.89
N ASP A 511 1.33 -2.64 -18.63
CA ASP A 511 2.01 -2.22 -17.39
C ASP A 511 1.13 -2.44 -16.12
N PHE A 512 -0.19 -2.61 -16.28
CA PHE A 512 -1.15 -2.86 -15.20
C PHE A 512 -1.58 -4.33 -15.05
N THR A 513 -0.97 -5.24 -15.80
CA THR A 513 -1.24 -6.69 -15.74
C THR A 513 -0.59 -7.34 -14.52
N VAL A 514 -0.98 -8.59 -14.23
CA VAL A 514 -0.44 -9.34 -13.09
C VAL A 514 1.09 -9.50 -13.17
N SER A 515 1.63 -9.78 -14.34
CA SER A 515 3.07 -10.00 -14.54
C SER A 515 3.91 -8.72 -14.32
N GLU A 516 3.48 -7.57 -14.83
CA GLU A 516 4.27 -6.33 -14.72
C GLU A 516 3.98 -5.53 -13.45
N PHE A 517 2.71 -5.42 -13.07
CA PHE A 517 2.30 -4.50 -12.01
C PHE A 517 2.62 -5.03 -10.61
N ILE A 518 2.40 -6.33 -10.40
CA ILE A 518 2.58 -6.99 -9.10
C ILE A 518 3.62 -8.12 -9.14
N TYR A 519 4.33 -8.31 -10.26
CA TYR A 519 5.33 -9.36 -10.44
C TYR A 519 4.77 -10.75 -10.09
N GLY A 520 3.56 -11.05 -10.59
CA GLY A 520 2.78 -12.21 -10.17
C GLY A 520 3.51 -13.54 -10.36
N ASP A 521 4.26 -13.70 -11.44
CA ASP A 521 5.13 -14.85 -11.74
C ASP A 521 6.09 -15.20 -10.59
N MET A 522 6.53 -14.20 -9.82
CA MET A 522 7.46 -14.38 -8.72
C MET A 522 6.85 -15.03 -7.47
N TRP A 523 5.52 -14.98 -7.29
CA TRP A 523 4.88 -15.38 -6.04
C TRP A 523 3.52 -16.08 -6.19
N LEU A 524 2.74 -15.76 -7.23
CA LEU A 524 1.46 -16.40 -7.51
C LEU A 524 1.60 -17.84 -8.00
N ASP A 525 2.66 -18.18 -8.73
CA ASP A 525 2.94 -19.56 -9.17
C ASP A 525 3.02 -20.60 -8.04
N TYR A 526 3.24 -20.12 -6.81
CA TYR A 526 3.45 -20.91 -5.61
C TYR A 526 2.24 -20.91 -4.67
N VAL A 527 1.26 -20.05 -4.91
CA VAL A 527 -0.04 -20.10 -4.23
C VAL A 527 -1.04 -20.62 -5.25
N SER A 528 -1.74 -21.73 -4.99
CA SER A 528 -2.64 -22.37 -5.99
C SER A 528 -3.90 -21.55 -6.30
N VAL A 529 -3.70 -20.33 -6.80
CA VAL A 529 -4.66 -19.33 -7.22
C VAL A 529 -4.41 -19.13 -8.71
N PRO A 530 -5.41 -19.39 -9.58
CA PRO A 530 -5.26 -19.14 -11.00
C PRO A 530 -5.16 -17.64 -11.27
N TYR A 531 -4.37 -17.25 -12.26
CA TYR A 531 -4.24 -15.88 -12.70
C TYR A 531 -3.95 -15.84 -14.20
N ASP A 532 -4.39 -14.77 -14.86
CA ASP A 532 -4.00 -14.45 -16.22
C ASP A 532 -2.86 -13.43 -16.16
N ASP A 533 -1.71 -13.76 -16.76
CA ASP A 533 -0.45 -13.00 -16.61
C ASP A 533 -0.49 -11.62 -17.28
N GLY A 534 -1.28 -11.48 -18.33
CA GLY A 534 -1.29 -10.37 -19.27
C GLY A 534 -2.69 -9.96 -19.70
N ILE A 535 -2.78 -9.27 -20.83
CA ILE A 535 -4.01 -8.92 -21.57
C ILE A 535 -4.40 -10.11 -22.45
#